data_AF-A0A1E5JLE0-F1
#
_entry.id   AF-A0A1E5JLE0-F1
#
_cell.length_a   1.000
_cell.length_b   1.000
_cell.length_c   1.000
_cell.angle_alpha   90.00
_cell.angle_beta   90.00
_cell.angle_gamma   90.00
#
_symmetry.space_group_name_H-M   'P 1'
#
loop_
_entity.id
_entity.type
_entity.pdbx_description
1 polymer ?
#
loop_
_entity_poly.entity_id
_entity_poly.type
_entity_poly.pdbx_seq_one_letter_code
_entity_poly.pdbx_strand_id
1 'polypeptide(L)' 'MVQDAIDLVNQGHQTIKIKLGLNPIEDIKRVQAIRHAVSNSITLLVDANQGWSYEDALKVIDSL' A
#
# COMPACT_ATOMS: atom_id res chain seq x y z
N MET A 1 -2.60 2.45 -9.84
CA MET A 1 -2.45 1.86 -8.49
C MET A 1 -3.75 1.32 -7.94
N VAL A 2 -4.77 2.16 -7.67
CA VAL A 2 -6.07 1.66 -7.15
C VAL A 2 -6.76 0.75 -8.16
N GLN A 3 -6.87 1.20 -9.41
CA GLN A 3 -7.49 0.38 -10.46
C GLN A 3 -6.73 -0.94 -10.65
N ASP A 4 -5.40 -0.90 -10.73
CA ASP A 4 -4.58 -2.11 -10.84
C ASP A 4 -4.86 -3.10 -9.68
N ALA A 5 -5.04 -2.60 -8.45
CA ALA A 5 -5.37 -3.46 -7.31
C ALA A 5 -6.77 -4.08 -7.46
N ILE A 6 -7.77 -3.33 -7.91
CA ILE A 6 -9.12 -3.84 -8.22
C ILE A 6 -9.04 -4.92 -9.31
N ASP A 7 -8.28 -4.67 -10.37
CA ASP A 7 -8.15 -5.60 -11.49
C ASP A 7 -7.47 -6.91 -11.05
N LEU A 8 -6.45 -6.83 -10.20
CA LEU A 8 -5.80 -8.02 -9.61
C LEU A 8 -6.76 -8.82 -8.71
N VAL A 9 -7.59 -8.13 -7.91
CA VAL A 9 -8.62 -8.80 -7.09
C VAL A 9 -9.64 -9.50 -7.99
N ASN A 10 -10.09 -8.85 -9.06
CA ASN A 10 -11.03 -9.43 -10.02
C ASN A 10 -10.44 -10.65 -10.77
N GLN A 11 -9.11 -10.70 -10.92
CA GLN A 11 -8.39 -11.87 -11.44
C GLN A 11 -8.24 -13.01 -10.41
N GLY A 12 -8.70 -12.82 -9.18
CA GLY A 12 -8.68 -13.84 -8.12
C GLY A 12 -7.47 -13.78 -7.19
N HIS A 13 -6.62 -12.75 -7.30
CA HIS A 13 -5.50 -12.59 -6.37
C HIS A 13 -5.97 -12.16 -4.98
N GLN A 14 -5.48 -12.86 -3.96
CA GLN A 14 -5.85 -12.61 -2.55
C GLN A 14 -4.81 -11.79 -1.78
N THR A 15 -3.63 -11.59 -2.37
CA THR A 15 -2.53 -10.84 -1.77
C THR A 15 -1.92 -9.90 -2.80
N ILE A 16 -1.77 -8.63 -2.44
CA ILE A 16 -1.22 -7.59 -3.30
C ILE A 16 -0.04 -6.93 -2.58
N LYS A 17 1.10 -6.85 -3.27
CA LYS A 17 2.29 -6.14 -2.78
C LYS A 17 2.37 -4.76 -3.43
N ILE A 18 2.32 -3.72 -2.60
CA ILE A 18 2.38 -2.31 -2.99
C ILE A 18 3.82 -1.82 -2.83
N LYS A 19 4.39 -1.30 -3.92
CA LYS A 19 5.72 -0.69 -3.93
C LYS A 19 5.61 0.79 -3.56
N LEU A 20 6.34 1.20 -2.53
CA LEU A 20 6.37 2.55 -1.96
C LEU A 20 7.83 3.05 -1.87
N GLY A 21 8.08 4.13 -1.13
CA GLY A 21 9.42 4.59 -0.80
C GLY A 21 9.81 5.92 -1.41
N LEU A 22 8.88 6.67 -2.01
CA LEU A 22 9.22 7.95 -2.66
C LEU A 22 8.83 9.15 -1.81
N ASN A 23 7.60 9.14 -1.29
CA ASN A 23 7.11 10.23 -0.45
C ASN A 23 6.23 9.62 0.64
N PRO A 24 6.63 9.67 1.91
CA PRO A 24 5.92 9.03 3.02
C PRO A 24 4.44 9.41 3.12
N ILE A 25 4.13 10.70 2.92
CA ILE A 25 2.75 11.22 3.04
C ILE A 25 1.90 10.72 1.88
N GLU A 26 2.42 10.77 0.65
CA GLU A 26 1.69 10.24 -0.50
C GLU A 26 1.60 8.71 -0.49
N ASP A 27 2.60 8.04 0.06
CA ASP A 27 2.63 6.58 0.21
C ASP A 27 1.53 6.11 1.18
N ILE A 28 1.32 6.81 2.31
CA ILE A 28 0.18 6.57 3.21
C ILE A 28 -1.14 6.71 2.44
N LYS A 29 -1.33 7.82 1.71
CA LYS A 29 -2.56 8.07 0.94
C LYS A 29 -2.82 6.98 -0.09
N ARG A 30 -1.77 6.49 -0.78
CA ARG A 30 -1.87 5.41 -1.77
C ARG A 30 -2.35 4.11 -1.13
N VAL A 31 -1.77 3.72 0.02
CA VAL A 31 -2.17 2.49 0.72
C VAL A 31 -3.60 2.60 1.22
N GLN A 32 -3.98 3.72 1.83
CA GLN A 32 -5.36 3.96 2.30
C GLN A 32 -6.36 3.94 1.13
N ALA A 33 -6.03 4.57 0.00
CA ALA A 33 -6.88 4.54 -1.18
C ALA A 33 -7.09 3.11 -1.72
N ILE A 34 -6.04 2.29 -1.76
CA ILE A 34 -6.16 0.87 -2.15
C ILE A 34 -6.99 0.10 -1.13
N ARG A 35 -6.74 0.29 0.17
CA ARG A 35 -7.48 -0.36 1.26
C ARG A 35 -8.99 -0.08 1.18
N HIS A 36 -9.39 1.15 0.88
CA HIS A 36 -10.80 1.53 0.71
C HIS A 36 -11.44 0.95 -0.55
N ALA A 37 -10.64 0.67 -1.59
CA ALA A 37 -11.13 0.21 -2.87
C ALA A 37 -11.29 -1.33 -2.98
N VAL A 38 -10.64 -2.09 -2.10
CA VAL A 38 -10.67 -3.57 -2.12
C VAL A 38 -11.26 -4.14 -0.83
N SER A 39 -11.77 -5.38 -0.87
CA SER A 39 -12.35 -6.07 0.31
C SER A 39 -11.31 -6.25 1.42
N ASN A 40 -11.71 -6.10 2.68
CA ASN A 40 -10.85 -6.29 3.87
C ASN A 40 -10.22 -7.69 3.98
N SER A 41 -10.76 -8.68 3.26
CA SER A 41 -10.17 -10.02 3.14
C SER A 41 -8.90 -10.09 2.29
N ILE A 42 -8.61 -9.05 1.48
CA ILE A 42 -7.40 -8.98 0.65
C ILE A 42 -6.23 -8.53 1.52
N THR A 43 -5.17 -9.35 1.53
CA THR A 43 -3.91 -9.05 2.22
C THR A 43 -3.11 -8.02 1.42
N LEU A 44 -2.81 -6.88 2.04
CA LEU A 44 -1.95 -5.86 1.46
C LEU A 44 -0.58 -5.92 2.12
N LEU A 45 0.47 -6.06 1.32
CA LEU A 45 1.85 -5.97 1.75
C LEU A 45 2.44 -4.66 1.22
N VAL A 46 3.28 -3.99 2.00
CA VAL A 46 3.99 -2.78 1.56
C VAL A 46 5.49 -3.02 1.51
N ASP A 47 6.17 -2.40 0.56
CA ASP A 47 7.62 -2.48 0.41
C ASP A 47 8.20 -1.18 -0.12
N ALA A 48 8.88 -0.46 0.76
CA ALA A 48 9.49 0.84 0.48
C ALA A 48 10.85 0.76 -0.23
N ASN A 49 11.45 -0.43 -0.40
CA ASN A 49 12.78 -0.62 -1.00
C ASN A 49 13.84 0.36 -0.46
N GLN A 50 13.90 0.55 0.86
CA GLN A 50 14.83 1.47 1.56
C GLN A 50 14.60 2.96 1.27
N GLY A 51 13.50 3.34 0.61
CA GLY A 51 13.25 4.72 0.20
C GLY A 51 12.79 5.68 1.30
N TRP A 52 12.48 5.18 2.51
CA TRP A 52 12.16 6.01 3.66
C TRP A 52 13.36 6.14 4.60
N SER A 53 13.51 7.31 5.21
CA SER A 53 14.35 7.47 6.40
C SER A 53 13.76 6.68 7.59
N TYR A 54 14.51 6.56 8.68
CA TYR A 54 14.00 5.95 9.91
C TYR A 54 12.74 6.66 10.44
N GLU A 55 12.78 8.00 10.51
CA GLU A 55 11.66 8.81 11.00
C GLU A 55 10.43 8.69 10.10
N ASP A 56 10.66 8.69 8.78
CA ASP A 56 9.59 8.49 7.80
C ASP A 56 8.98 7.10 7.90
N ALA A 57 9.81 6.06 8.05
CA ALA A 57 9.33 4.69 8.17
C ALA A 57 8.46 4.51 9.42
N LEU A 58 8.89 5.06 10.57
CA LEU A 58 8.07 5.10 11.78
C LEU A 58 6.73 5.78 11.54
N LYS A 59 6.76 6.98 10.94
CA LYS A 59 5.55 7.75 10.66
C LYS A 59 4.58 7.00 9.75
N VAL A 60 5.07 6.34 8.70
CA VAL A 60 4.21 5.55 7.80
C VAL A 60 3.61 4.37 8.55
N ILE A 61 4.41 3.60 9.28
CA ILE A 61 3.93 2.40 10.00
C ILE A 61 2.85 2.76 11.02
N ASP A 62 3.01 3.85 11.78
CA ASP A 62 2.01 4.29 12.76
C ASP A 62 0.71 4.85 12.13
N SER A 63 0.73 5.18 10.83
CA SER A 63 -0.40 5.80 10.12
C SER A 63 -1.21 4.81 9.24
N LEU A 64 -0.77 3.56 9.13
CA LEU A 64 -1.40 2.50 8.32
C LEU A 64 -2.16 1.51 9.21
#